data_AF-A0A959Y019-F1
#
_entry.id   AF-A0A959Y019-F1
#
_cell.length_a   1.000
_cell.length_b   1.000
_cell.length_c   1.000
_cell.angle_alpha   90.00
_cell.angle_beta   90.00
_cell.angle_gamma   90.00
#
_symmetry.space_group_name_H-M   'P 1'
#
loop_
_entity.id
_entity.type
_entity.pdbx_description
1 polymer ?
#
loop_
_entity_poly.entity_id
_entity_poly.type
_entity_poly.pdbx_seq_one_letter_code
_entity_poly.pdbx_strand_id
1 'polypeptide(L)'
;MIPELRQQYNESFTNEKYESFLQELNAAHPGQIEFRVAETPIFVPKDFTQKMLHACESIIDIITDPQFKTLTKNAIPPEVNVPGEDGHPQCIAFDFGICINESGVYEPQLIEMQGFPSLFAYEVLLD
;
A
#
# COMPACT_ATOMS: atom_id res chain seq x y z
N MET A 1 11.06 9.60 -7.59
CA MET A 1 12.06 9.30 -6.54
C MET A 1 12.85 10.56 -6.26
N ILE A 2 13.15 10.89 -4.99
CA ILE A 2 13.95 12.07 -4.62
C ILE A 2 15.45 11.73 -4.82
N PRO A 3 16.14 12.31 -5.82
CA PRO A 3 17.49 11.90 -6.19
C PRO A 3 18.54 12.12 -5.09
N GLU A 4 18.44 13.21 -4.34
CA GLU A 4 19.41 13.59 -3.31
C GLU A 4 19.37 12.60 -2.14
N LEU A 5 18.18 12.19 -1.70
CA LEU A 5 18.02 11.18 -0.65
C LEU A 5 18.48 9.80 -1.12
N ARG A 6 18.21 9.45 -2.38
CA ARG A 6 18.73 8.23 -3.02
C ARG A 6 20.25 8.21 -2.99
N GLN A 7 20.89 9.29 -3.43
CA GLN A 7 22.35 9.41 -3.44
C GLN A 7 22.92 9.30 -2.03
N GLN A 8 22.38 10.07 -1.08
CA GLN A 8 22.82 10.07 0.31
C GLN A 8 22.70 8.66 0.95
N TYR A 9 21.59 7.96 0.71
CA TYR A 9 21.42 6.60 1.20
C TYR A 9 22.48 5.67 0.61
N ASN A 10 22.67 5.71 -0.71
CA ASN A 10 23.64 4.87 -1.42
C ASN A 10 25.08 5.11 -0.93
N GLU A 11 25.48 6.35 -0.67
CA GLU A 11 26.81 6.69 -0.15
C GLU A 11 27.06 6.12 1.26
N SER A 12 25.99 5.95 2.04
CA SER A 12 26.07 5.42 3.42
C SER A 12 25.72 3.94 3.54
N PHE A 13 25.31 3.30 2.43
CA PHE A 13 24.91 1.90 2.40
C PHE A 13 26.10 0.99 2.59
N THR A 14 25.90 -0.08 3.35
CA THR A 14 26.88 -1.13 3.60
C THR A 14 26.12 -2.44 3.78
N ASN A 15 26.67 -3.57 3.31
CA ASN A 15 26.04 -4.88 3.48
C ASN A 15 25.79 -5.19 4.96
N GLU A 16 26.69 -4.76 5.85
CA GLU A 16 26.57 -4.97 7.29
C GLU A 16 25.31 -4.33 7.89
N LYS A 17 24.96 -3.11 7.44
CA LYS A 17 23.73 -2.42 7.86
C LYS A 17 22.47 -3.14 7.36
N TYR A 18 22.51 -3.62 6.12
CA TYR A 18 21.40 -4.35 5.54
C TYR A 18 21.18 -5.70 6.24
N GLU A 19 22.24 -6.45 6.50
CA GLU A 19 22.15 -7.72 7.25
C GLU A 19 21.68 -7.50 8.69
N SER A 20 22.13 -6.43 9.36
CA SER A 20 21.62 -6.05 10.69
C SER A 20 20.12 -5.77 10.65
N PHE A 21 19.67 -5.00 9.67
CA PHE A 21 18.26 -4.70 9.46
C PHE A 21 17.43 -5.97 9.23
N LEU A 22 17.90 -6.90 8.39
CA LEU A 22 17.23 -8.19 8.18
C LEU A 22 17.18 -9.02 9.47
N GLN A 23 18.25 -9.02 10.27
CA GLN A 23 18.30 -9.73 11.55
C GLN A 23 17.29 -9.16 12.56
N GLU A 24 17.22 -7.83 12.67
CA GLU A 24 16.26 -7.14 13.54
C GLU A 24 14.81 -7.48 13.16
N LEU A 25 14.49 -7.44 11.86
CA LEU A 25 13.18 -7.84 11.35
C LEU A 25 12.85 -9.29 11.66
N ASN A 26 13.80 -10.20 11.43
CA ASN A 26 13.61 -11.63 11.70
C ASN A 26 13.56 -11.95 13.19
N ALA A 27 14.08 -11.10 14.08
CA ALA A 27 14.10 -11.37 15.51
C ALA A 27 12.69 -11.44 16.13
N ALA A 28 11.74 -10.67 15.59
CA ALA A 28 10.34 -10.71 16.03
C ALA A 28 9.67 -12.06 15.70
N HIS A 29 9.96 -12.61 14.51
CA HIS A 29 9.38 -13.85 14.02
C HIS A 29 10.42 -14.70 13.24
N PRO A 30 11.31 -15.43 13.94
CA PRO A 30 12.41 -16.14 13.29
C PRO A 30 11.94 -17.13 12.23
N GLY A 31 12.44 -16.97 10.99
CA GLY A 31 12.16 -17.85 9.87
C GLY A 31 10.76 -17.74 9.28
N GLN A 32 9.97 -16.73 9.66
CA GLN A 32 8.61 -16.51 9.14
C GLN A 32 8.55 -15.53 7.96
N ILE A 33 9.59 -14.72 7.75
CA ILE A 33 9.63 -13.75 6.66
C ILE A 33 10.11 -14.47 5.40
N GLU A 34 9.18 -14.87 4.54
CA GLU A 34 9.48 -15.61 3.30
C GLU A 34 9.69 -14.70 2.08
N PHE A 35 9.37 -13.41 2.20
CA PHE A 35 9.53 -12.42 1.14
C PHE A 35 10.86 -11.67 1.25
N ARG A 36 11.30 -11.10 0.13
CA ARG A 36 12.52 -10.30 0.07
C ARG A 36 12.22 -8.88 0.52
N VAL A 37 13.04 -8.37 1.43
CA VAL A 37 13.04 -6.96 1.81
C VAL A 37 14.04 -6.24 0.92
N ALA A 38 13.67 -5.06 0.41
CA ALA A 38 14.58 -4.27 -0.40
C ALA A 38 15.74 -3.73 0.44
N GLU A 39 16.93 -3.64 -0.17
CA GLU A 39 18.15 -3.10 0.46
C GLU A 39 18.04 -1.59 0.76
N THR A 40 17.04 -0.94 0.17
CA THR A 40 16.86 0.49 0.24
C THR A 40 15.39 0.89 0.13
N PRO A 41 14.96 1.92 0.88
CA PRO A 41 13.59 2.43 0.76
C PRO A 41 13.36 3.14 -0.59
N ILE A 42 12.09 3.36 -0.91
CA ILE A 42 11.68 4.25 -1.98
C ILE A 42 11.50 5.67 -1.44
N PHE A 43 12.12 6.66 -2.08
CA PHE A 43 11.99 8.07 -1.68
C PHE A 43 10.93 8.76 -2.51
N VAL A 44 9.69 8.77 -2.04
CA VAL A 44 8.54 9.31 -2.78
C VAL A 44 8.42 10.83 -2.55
N PRO A 45 8.37 11.66 -3.61
CA PRO A 45 8.11 13.09 -3.48
C PRO A 45 6.75 13.39 -2.82
N LYS A 46 6.68 14.44 -2.00
CA LYS A 46 5.46 14.81 -1.27
C LYS A 46 4.26 15.01 -2.18
N ASP A 47 4.46 15.62 -3.35
CA ASP A 47 3.37 15.85 -4.32
C ASP A 47 2.78 14.52 -4.83
N PHE A 48 3.60 13.51 -5.06
CA PHE A 48 3.15 12.19 -5.49
C PHE A 48 2.40 11.48 -4.36
N THR A 49 2.88 11.57 -3.11
CA THR A 49 2.13 11.08 -1.94
C THR A 49 0.75 11.73 -1.85
N GLN A 50 0.64 13.05 -2.05
CA GLN A 50 -0.66 13.73 -2.03
C GLN A 50 -1.58 13.26 -3.17
N LYS A 51 -1.05 12.97 -4.37
CA LYS A 51 -1.85 12.38 -5.46
C LYS A 51 -2.45 11.03 -5.06
N MET A 52 -1.66 10.16 -4.43
CA MET A 52 -2.15 8.86 -3.95
C MET A 52 -3.21 9.03 -2.86
N LEU A 53 -2.95 9.86 -1.85
CA LEU A 53 -3.91 10.11 -0.77
C LEU A 53 -5.22 10.70 -1.29
N HIS A 54 -5.18 11.69 -2.19
CA HIS A 54 -6.39 12.25 -2.79
C HIS A 54 -7.19 11.21 -3.58
N ALA A 55 -6.53 10.29 -4.28
CA ALA A 55 -7.20 9.20 -4.98
C ALA A 55 -7.89 8.25 -3.98
N CYS A 56 -7.21 7.88 -2.89
CA CYS A 56 -7.79 7.07 -1.82
C CYS A 56 -9.01 7.75 -1.21
N GLU A 57 -8.91 9.00 -0.78
CA GLU A 57 -10.02 9.75 -0.17
C GLU A 57 -11.22 9.85 -1.13
N SER A 58 -10.97 10.13 -2.41
CA SER A 58 -12.04 10.21 -3.43
C SER A 58 -12.80 8.89 -3.58
N ILE A 59 -12.11 7.74 -3.44
CA ILE A 59 -12.74 6.43 -3.51
C ILE A 59 -13.46 6.10 -2.18
N ILE A 60 -12.84 6.42 -1.05
CA ILE A 60 -13.40 6.21 0.29
C ILE A 60 -14.72 6.98 0.43
N ASP A 61 -14.78 8.23 -0.04
CA ASP A 61 -16.00 9.04 -0.05
C ASP A 61 -17.16 8.32 -0.78
N ILE A 62 -16.86 7.65 -1.91
CA ILE A 62 -17.85 6.89 -2.67
C ILE A 62 -18.28 5.62 -1.93
N ILE A 63 -17.32 4.86 -1.38
CA ILE A 63 -17.58 3.58 -0.72
C ILE A 63 -18.36 3.78 0.59
N THR A 64 -18.09 4.87 1.29
CA THR A 64 -18.73 5.19 2.58
C THR A 64 -20.04 5.96 2.43
N ASP A 65 -20.41 6.37 1.21
CA ASP A 65 -21.70 7.00 0.94
C ASP A 65 -22.86 6.07 1.36
N PRO A 66 -23.87 6.56 2.09
CA PRO A 66 -25.01 5.75 2.52
C PRO A 66 -25.79 5.07 1.39
N GLN A 67 -25.72 5.60 0.17
CA GLN A 67 -26.37 5.04 -1.02
C GLN A 67 -25.51 3.97 -1.71
N PHE A 68 -24.21 3.86 -1.40
CA PHE A 68 -23.28 2.97 -2.10
C PHE A 68 -23.79 1.53 -2.20
N LYS A 69 -24.30 0.96 -1.10
CA LYS A 69 -24.88 -0.39 -1.08
C LYS A 69 -26.09 -0.55 -1.98
N THR A 70 -26.93 0.48 -2.07
CA THR A 70 -28.10 0.47 -2.95
C THR A 70 -27.67 0.54 -4.41
N LEU A 71 -26.66 1.36 -4.72
CA LEU A 71 -26.10 1.51 -6.07
C LEU A 71 -25.38 0.24 -6.53
N THR A 72 -24.72 -0.46 -5.62
CA THR A 72 -23.89 -1.65 -5.92
C THR A 72 -24.59 -2.99 -5.64
N LYS A 73 -25.85 -3.00 -5.21
CA LYS A 73 -26.59 -4.23 -4.81
C LYS A 73 -26.59 -5.35 -5.87
N ASN A 74 -26.45 -5.00 -7.15
CA ASN A 74 -26.44 -5.94 -8.27
C ASN A 74 -25.02 -6.32 -8.74
N ALA A 75 -23.96 -5.79 -8.11
CA ALA A 75 -22.58 -6.06 -8.47
C ALA A 75 -22.09 -7.43 -7.98
N ILE A 76 -22.71 -7.97 -6.93
CA ILE A 76 -22.37 -9.28 -6.35
C ILE A 76 -23.37 -10.32 -6.88
N PRO A 77 -22.90 -11.39 -7.55
CA PRO A 77 -23.79 -12.46 -8.00
C PRO A 77 -24.54 -13.10 -6.82
N PRO A 78 -25.83 -13.44 -6.95
CA PRO A 78 -26.63 -13.98 -5.86
C PRO A 78 -26.04 -15.24 -5.21
N GLU A 79 -25.34 -16.07 -5.98
CA GLU A 79 -24.73 -17.33 -5.55
C GLU A 79 -23.52 -17.16 -4.61
N VAL A 80 -22.90 -15.98 -4.58
CA VAL A 80 -21.76 -15.67 -3.69
C VAL A 80 -22.12 -14.63 -2.63
N ASN A 81 -23.42 -14.35 -2.45
CA ASN A 81 -23.87 -13.43 -1.41
C ASN A 81 -23.72 -14.08 -0.02
N VAL A 82 -22.93 -13.45 0.85
CA VAL A 82 -22.68 -13.92 2.22
C VAL A 82 -23.56 -13.12 3.20
N PRO A 83 -24.41 -13.78 4.00
CA PRO A 83 -25.28 -13.09 4.95
C PRO A 83 -24.51 -12.55 6.17
N GLY A 84 -25.08 -11.58 6.87
CA GLY A 84 -24.56 -11.10 8.16
C GLY A 84 -23.53 -9.97 8.07
N GLU A 85 -23.55 -9.19 7.00
CA GLU A 85 -22.71 -7.99 6.87
C GLU A 85 -23.04 -6.95 7.95
N ASP A 86 -22.02 -6.38 8.59
CA ASP A 86 -22.11 -5.37 9.67
C ASP A 86 -22.18 -3.92 9.14
N GLY A 87 -22.26 -3.76 7.82
CA GLY A 87 -22.47 -2.51 7.11
C GLY A 87 -21.26 -1.60 7.00
N HIS A 88 -20.07 -2.02 7.46
CA HIS A 88 -18.85 -1.22 7.37
C HIS A 88 -17.62 -2.06 6.99
N PRO A 89 -16.76 -1.57 6.09
CA PRO A 89 -15.51 -2.28 5.78
C PRO A 89 -14.58 -2.24 7.00
N GLN A 90 -13.98 -3.39 7.33
CA GLN A 90 -13.00 -3.49 8.43
C GLN A 90 -11.59 -3.06 8.03
N CYS A 91 -11.27 -3.20 6.74
CA CYS A 91 -9.98 -2.86 6.16
C CYS A 91 -10.16 -2.55 4.68
N ILE A 92 -9.33 -1.65 4.15
CA ILE A 92 -9.15 -1.47 2.72
C ILE A 92 -7.68 -1.18 2.44
N ALA A 93 -7.13 -1.84 1.43
CA ALA A 93 -5.80 -1.57 0.88
C ALA A 93 -5.94 -1.12 -0.58
N PHE A 94 -5.08 -0.20 -0.99
CA PHE A 94 -5.06 0.34 -2.34
C PHE A 94 -3.69 0.13 -2.96
N ASP A 95 -3.65 -0.61 -4.06
CA ASP A 95 -2.42 -0.86 -4.80
C ASP A 95 -2.35 0.06 -6.00
N PHE A 96 -1.29 0.86 -6.08
CA PHE A 96 -1.06 1.78 -7.18
C PHE A 96 0.19 1.41 -7.98
N GLY A 97 0.07 1.47 -9.31
CA GLY A 97 1.20 1.56 -10.21
C GLY A 97 1.72 3.00 -10.27
N ILE A 98 3.04 3.15 -10.35
CA ILE A 98 3.68 4.44 -10.65
C ILE A 98 3.84 4.53 -12.16
N CYS A 99 2.99 5.33 -12.81
CA CYS A 99 2.94 5.48 -14.26
C CYS A 99 3.46 6.85 -14.71
N ILE A 100 3.77 6.97 -16.01
CA ILE A 100 4.12 8.25 -16.64
C ILE A 100 3.00 8.58 -17.62
N ASN A 101 2.41 9.76 -17.49
CA ASN A 101 1.34 10.19 -18.39
C ASN A 101 1.85 10.79 -19.70
N GLU A 102 0.93 11.20 -20.57
CA GLU A 102 1.25 11.79 -21.88
C GLU A 102 2.11 13.06 -21.79
N SER A 103 2.08 13.76 -20.65
CA SER A 103 2.91 14.94 -20.39
C SER A 103 4.29 14.61 -19.81
N GLY A 104 4.64 13.33 -19.65
CA GLY A 104 5.90 12.89 -19.08
C GLY A 104 5.98 13.01 -17.56
N VAL A 105 4.85 13.18 -16.87
CA VAL A 105 4.79 13.37 -15.41
C VAL A 105 4.36 12.07 -14.73
N TYR A 106 4.95 11.78 -13.57
CA TYR A 106 4.55 10.64 -12.76
C TYR A 106 3.14 10.82 -12.18
N GLU A 107 2.32 9.77 -12.29
CA GLU A 107 0.99 9.68 -11.68
C GLU A 107 0.72 8.27 -11.12
N PRO A 108 -0.05 8.18 -10.02
CA PRO A 108 -0.52 6.88 -9.53
C PRO A 108 -1.68 6.38 -10.40
N GLN A 109 -1.70 5.09 -10.69
CA GLN A 109 -2.81 4.40 -11.36
C GLN A 109 -3.27 3.24 -10.49
N LEU A 110 -4.55 3.22 -10.12
CA LEU A 110 -5.10 2.17 -9.28
C LEU A 110 -5.04 0.83 -10.01
N ILE A 111 -4.40 -0.16 -9.39
CA ILE A 111 -4.28 -1.54 -9.89
C ILE A 111 -5.34 -2.42 -9.24
N GLU A 112 -5.42 -2.39 -7.92
CA GLU A 112 -6.32 -3.24 -7.14
C GLU A 112 -6.77 -2.55 -5.85
N MET A 113 -7.95 -2.96 -5.37
CA MET A 113 -8.43 -2.69 -4.00
C MET A 113 -8.66 -4.02 -3.30
N GLN A 114 -8.15 -4.16 -2.07
CA GLN A 114 -8.26 -5.39 -1.29
C GLN A 114 -8.93 -5.12 0.05
N GLY A 115 -9.78 -6.05 0.50
CA GLY A 115 -10.54 -5.95 1.75
C GLY A 115 -9.96 -6.74 2.92
N PHE A 116 -8.70 -7.14 2.86
CA PHE A 116 -8.05 -7.94 3.90
C PHE A 116 -6.67 -7.36 4.27
N PRO A 117 -6.28 -7.39 5.55
CA PRO A 117 -5.06 -6.77 6.04
C PRO A 117 -3.85 -7.70 5.91
N SER A 118 -3.48 -8.08 4.69
CA SER A 118 -2.23 -8.83 4.46
C SER A 118 -1.01 -7.92 4.58
N LEU A 119 0.09 -8.41 5.17
CA LEU A 119 1.40 -7.75 5.29
C LEU A 119 1.48 -6.51 6.22
N PHE A 120 0.37 -5.90 6.64
CA PHE A 120 0.39 -4.71 7.53
C PHE A 120 1.02 -4.94 8.91
N ALA A 121 0.95 -6.16 9.46
CA ALA A 121 1.59 -6.46 10.74
C ALA A 121 3.12 -6.28 10.70
N TYR A 122 3.72 -6.35 9.51
CA TYR A 122 5.14 -6.14 9.29
C TYR A 122 5.55 -4.68 9.42
N GLU A 123 4.67 -3.75 9.00
CA GLU A 123 4.92 -2.31 9.06
C GLU A 123 5.10 -1.81 10.50
N VAL A 124 4.42 -2.43 11.46
CA VAL A 124 4.55 -2.11 12.89
C VAL A 124 5.98 -2.33 13.42
N LEU A 125 6.77 -3.19 12.78
CA LEU A 125 8.18 -3.42 13.14
C LEU A 125 9.14 -2.43 12.48
N LEU A 126 8.66 -1.62 11.53
CA LEU A 126 9.43 -0.69 10.71
C LEU A 126 9.17 0.79 11.00
N ASP A 127 8.02 1.12 11.61
CA ASP A 127 7.64 2.47 12.08
C ASP A 127 8.26 2.85 13.43
#